data_AF-A0A3S4H6Q1-F1
#
_entry.id   AF-A0A3S4H6Q1-F1
#
_cell.length_a   1.000
_cell.length_b   1.000
_cell.length_c   1.000
_cell.angle_alpha   90.00
_cell.angle_beta   90.00
_cell.angle_gamma   90.00
#
_symmetry.space_group_name_H-M   'P 1'
#
loop_
_entity.id
_entity.type
_entity.pdbx_description
1 polymer ?
#
loop_
_entity_poly.entity_id
_entity_poly.type
_entity_poly.pdbx_seq_one_letter_code
_entity_poly.pdbx_strand_id
1 'polypeptide(L)'
;MAAVVITPADSRSGILALLKRTGFHLPVFMLADEPVSAPVGVTAVIGGNAQEWLELENAACRYEAELLPPFYGTLTQYVDMGNSTFACPGHQHGEFF
;
A
#
# COMPACT_ATOMS: atom_id res chain seq x y z
N MET A 1 2.64 -5.82 1.98
CA MET A 1 1.22 -5.70 2.35
C MET A 1 0.87 -4.22 2.22
N ALA A 2 0.00 -3.88 1.28
CA ALA A 2 -0.31 -2.49 0.92
C ALA A 2 -1.70 -2.02 1.38
N ALA A 3 -2.53 -2.95 1.85
CA ALA A 3 -3.79 -2.70 2.54
C ALA A 3 -4.08 -3.84 3.53
N VAL A 4 -4.92 -3.60 4.51
CA VAL A 4 -5.36 -4.60 5.49
C VAL A 4 -6.88 -4.74 5.43
N VAL A 5 -7.40 -5.96 5.34
CA VAL A 5 -8.84 -6.24 5.51
C VAL A 5 -9.05 -6.87 6.87
N ILE A 6 -9.99 -6.34 7.63
CA ILE A 6 -10.38 -6.83 8.95
C ILE A 6 -11.87 -7.13 9.02
N THR A 7 -12.28 -7.93 9.99
CA THR A 7 -13.70 -8.14 10.31
C THR A 7 -14.20 -7.17 11.38
N PRO A 8 -15.52 -7.07 11.63
CA PRO A 8 -16.07 -6.31 12.75
C PRO A 8 -15.68 -6.90 14.12
N ALA A 9 -15.29 -8.18 14.19
CA ALA A 9 -14.76 -8.75 15.42
C ALA A 9 -13.34 -8.22 15.69
N ASP A 10 -12.50 -8.16 14.66
CA ASP A 10 -11.13 -7.65 14.76
C ASP A 10 -11.09 -6.17 15.14
N SER A 11 -12.03 -5.35 14.65
CA SER A 11 -12.08 -3.92 15.00
C SER A 11 -12.25 -3.68 16.52
N ARG A 12 -12.76 -4.67 17.24
CA ARG A 12 -12.95 -4.66 18.71
C ARG A 12 -11.83 -5.35 19.48
N SER A 13 -10.86 -5.97 18.81
CA SER A 13 -9.77 -6.73 19.45
C SER A 13 -8.54 -5.87 19.80
N GLY A 14 -8.52 -4.60 19.39
CA GLY A 14 -7.37 -3.70 19.54
C GLY A 14 -6.40 -3.71 18.35
N ILE A 15 -6.68 -4.47 17.29
CA ILE A 15 -5.85 -4.53 16.08
C ILE A 15 -5.61 -3.14 15.46
N LEU A 16 -6.62 -2.25 15.48
CA LEU A 16 -6.52 -0.90 14.94
C LEU A 16 -5.48 -0.06 15.68
N ALA A 17 -5.37 -0.24 17.00
CA ALA A 17 -4.35 0.43 17.80
C ALA A 17 -2.94 -0.12 17.49
N LEU A 18 -2.83 -1.42 17.25
CA LEU A 18 -1.56 -2.05 16.84
C LEU A 18 -1.13 -1.55 15.45
N LEU A 19 -2.02 -1.53 14.46
CA LEU A 19 -1.77 -1.01 13.12
C LEU A 19 -1.32 0.45 13.17
N LYS A 20 -2.00 1.28 13.97
CA LYS A 20 -1.62 2.69 14.16
C LYS A 20 -0.21 2.83 14.75
N ARG A 21 0.17 1.97 15.70
CA ARG A 21 1.50 1.99 16.33
C ARG A 21 2.64 1.58 15.41
N THR A 22 2.37 0.90 14.31
CA THR A 22 3.42 0.57 13.31
C THR A 22 4.01 1.82 12.65
N GLY A 23 3.25 2.91 12.58
CA GLY A 23 3.64 4.12 11.85
C GLY A 23 3.61 3.95 10.33
N PHE A 24 3.16 2.79 9.81
CA PHE A 24 3.08 2.56 8.37
C PHE A 24 1.87 3.22 7.72
N HIS A 25 0.86 3.65 8.49
CA HIS A 25 -0.33 4.31 7.93
C HIS A 25 -1.01 3.51 6.80
N LEU A 26 -1.00 2.18 6.92
CA LEU A 26 -1.65 1.28 5.96
C LEU A 26 -3.14 1.61 5.83
N PRO A 27 -3.72 1.57 4.61
CA PRO A 27 -5.15 1.64 4.44
C PRO A 27 -5.80 0.37 5.02
N VAL A 28 -6.83 0.56 5.86
CA VAL A 28 -7.52 -0.52 6.57
C VAL A 28 -8.98 -0.55 6.14
N PHE A 29 -9.42 -1.66 5.58
CA PHE A 29 -10.80 -1.90 5.17
C PHE A 29 -11.47 -2.87 6.13
N MET A 30 -12.74 -2.64 6.45
CA MET A 30 -13.53 -3.56 7.26
C MET A 30 -14.57 -4.25 6.37
N LEU A 31 -14.52 -5.58 6.26
CA LEU A 31 -15.52 -6.35 5.53
C LEU A 31 -16.71 -6.64 6.45
N ALA A 32 -17.91 -6.18 6.09
CA ALA A 32 -19.13 -6.39 6.86
C ALA A 32 -20.34 -6.62 5.95
N ASP A 33 -21.17 -7.61 6.28
CA ASP A 33 -22.39 -7.91 5.52
C ASP A 33 -23.51 -6.87 5.73
N GLU A 34 -23.50 -6.20 6.88
CA GLU A 34 -24.48 -5.19 7.27
C GLU A 34 -23.85 -3.78 7.19
N PRO A 35 -24.64 -2.75 6.84
CA PRO A 35 -24.15 -1.38 6.82
C PRO A 35 -23.81 -0.91 8.25
N VAL A 36 -22.52 -0.75 8.51
CA VAL A 36 -21.98 -0.27 9.79
C VAL A 36 -21.11 0.96 9.54
N SER A 37 -21.15 1.91 10.47
CA SER A 37 -20.26 3.08 10.42
C SER A 37 -18.79 2.66 10.58
N ALA A 38 -17.89 3.24 9.78
CA ALA A 38 -16.47 2.98 9.87
C ALA A 38 -15.90 3.42 11.24
N PRO A 39 -15.30 2.50 12.01
CA PRO A 39 -14.58 2.86 13.24
C PRO A 39 -13.39 3.78 12.95
N VAL A 40 -12.92 4.51 13.97
CA VAL A 40 -11.70 5.32 13.86
C VAL A 40 -10.51 4.43 13.50
N GLY A 41 -9.78 4.79 12.44
CA GLY A 41 -8.65 4.02 11.93
C GLY A 41 -9.01 3.02 10.83
N VAL A 42 -10.29 2.95 10.45
CA VAL A 42 -10.75 2.25 9.23
C VAL A 42 -10.91 3.27 8.11
N THR A 43 -10.36 2.97 6.94
CA THR A 43 -10.45 3.75 5.70
C THR A 43 -11.85 3.67 5.09
N ALA A 44 -12.41 2.46 4.98
CA ALA A 44 -13.77 2.23 4.50
C ALA A 44 -14.33 0.88 4.99
N VAL A 45 -15.65 0.77 5.04
CA VAL A 45 -16.37 -0.49 5.24
C VAL A 45 -16.83 -0.99 3.87
N ILE A 46 -16.59 -2.26 3.56
CA ILE A 46 -16.95 -2.88 2.29
C ILE A 46 -17.92 -4.04 2.53
N GLY A 47 -18.92 -4.18 1.66
CA GLY A 47 -19.86 -5.31 1.62
C GLY A 47 -19.41 -6.44 0.69
N GLY A 48 -18.29 -6.28 -0.01
CA GLY A 48 -17.66 -7.31 -0.84
C GLY A 48 -18.11 -7.30 -2.30
N ASN A 49 -18.72 -6.22 -2.77
CA ASN A 49 -19.04 -6.09 -4.19
C ASN A 49 -17.79 -5.74 -5.02
N ALA A 50 -17.83 -5.98 -6.33
CA ALA A 50 -16.67 -5.82 -7.21
C ALA A 50 -16.11 -4.38 -7.25
N GLN A 51 -16.97 -3.37 -7.12
CA GLN A 51 -16.55 -1.97 -7.14
C GLN A 51 -15.76 -1.62 -5.88
N GLU A 52 -16.19 -2.09 -4.71
CA GLU A 52 -15.50 -1.89 -3.44
C GLU A 52 -14.14 -2.58 -3.41
N TRP A 53 -14.03 -3.78 -4.00
CA TRP A 53 -12.75 -4.46 -4.16
C TRP A 53 -11.78 -3.67 -5.04
N LEU A 54 -12.28 -3.07 -6.13
CA LEU A 54 -11.48 -2.20 -6.99
C LEU A 54 -10.99 -0.95 -6.26
N GLU A 55 -11.83 -0.35 -5.40
CA GLU A 55 -11.42 0.79 -4.56
C GLU A 55 -10.35 0.42 -3.55
N LEU A 56 -10.45 -0.78 -2.95
CA LEU A 56 -9.41 -1.31 -2.07
C LEU A 56 -8.08 -1.49 -2.81
N GLU A 57 -8.11 -2.08 -4.00
CA GLU A 57 -6.92 -2.27 -4.83
C GLU A 57 -6.29 -0.92 -5.21
N ASN A 58 -7.11 0.06 -5.63
CA ASN A 58 -6.63 1.41 -5.90
C ASN A 58 -5.99 2.08 -4.68
N ALA A 59 -6.55 1.89 -3.48
CA ALA A 59 -5.98 2.42 -2.25
C ALA A 59 -4.62 1.76 -1.93
N ALA A 60 -4.48 0.45 -2.16
CA ALA A 60 -3.23 -0.27 -2.01
C ALA A 60 -2.15 0.23 -2.99
N CYS A 61 -2.50 0.37 -4.28
CA CYS A 61 -1.60 0.89 -5.31
C CYS A 61 -1.13 2.32 -4.98
N ARG A 62 -2.04 3.17 -4.51
CA ARG A 62 -1.70 4.54 -4.07
C ARG A 62 -0.74 4.54 -2.88
N TYR A 63 -1.01 3.71 -1.88
CA TYR A 63 -0.14 3.58 -0.72
C TYR A 63 1.29 3.20 -1.12
N GLU A 64 1.46 2.23 -2.03
CA GLU A 64 2.78 1.83 -2.52
C GLU A 64 3.47 2.93 -3.32
N ALA A 65 2.73 3.62 -4.18
CA ALA A 65 3.26 4.73 -4.97
C ALA A 65 3.73 5.90 -4.09
N GLU A 66 3.00 6.19 -3.01
CA GLU A 66 3.33 7.25 -2.05
C GLU A 66 4.44 6.84 -1.06
N LEU A 67 4.67 5.53 -0.86
CA LEU A 67 5.68 5.02 0.06
C LEU A 67 7.11 5.30 -0.42
N LEU A 68 7.33 5.37 -1.74
CA LEU A 68 8.64 5.64 -2.32
C LEU A 68 8.88 7.16 -2.31
N PRO A 69 9.95 7.67 -1.63
CA PRO A 69 10.32 9.07 -1.74
C PRO A 69 10.51 9.45 -3.21
N PRO A 70 10.13 10.66 -3.64
CA PRO A 70 10.09 11.03 -5.06
C PRO A 70 11.42 10.78 -5.79
N PHE A 71 12.56 10.95 -5.11
CA PHE A 71 13.88 10.62 -5.67
C PHE A 71 14.07 9.11 -5.93
N TYR A 72 13.64 8.24 -5.01
CA TYR A 72 13.80 6.79 -5.15
C TYR A 72 12.79 6.21 -6.16
N GLY A 73 11.55 6.70 -6.16
CA GLY A 73 10.54 6.30 -7.15
C GLY A 73 10.94 6.62 -8.59
N THR A 74 11.52 7.80 -8.84
CA THR A 74 12.04 8.16 -10.17
C THR A 74 13.23 7.29 -10.59
N LEU A 75 14.15 6.95 -9.68
CA LEU A 75 15.28 6.07 -9.98
C LEU A 75 14.83 4.64 -10.31
N THR A 76 13.86 4.09 -9.57
CA THR A 76 13.31 2.76 -9.86
C THR A 76 12.63 2.73 -11.23
N GLN A 77 11.76 3.70 -11.52
CA GLN A 77 11.13 3.82 -12.84
C GLN A 77 12.16 3.96 -13.98
N TYR A 78 13.24 4.70 -13.74
CA TYR A 78 14.32 4.90 -14.70
C TYR A 78 15.08 3.61 -15.02
N VAL A 79 15.34 2.77 -14.01
CA VAL A 79 15.98 1.45 -14.18
C VAL A 79 15.03 0.46 -14.87
N ASP A 80 13.76 0.41 -14.47
CA ASP A 80 12.75 -0.49 -15.05
C ASP A 80 12.46 -0.19 -16.53
N MET A 81 12.59 1.07 -16.95
CA MET A 81 12.50 1.50 -18.36
C MET A 81 13.68 1.05 -19.23
N GLY A 82 14.67 0.34 -18.68
CA GLY A 82 15.81 -0.18 -19.45
C GLY A 82 16.70 0.92 -20.03
N ASN A 83 16.71 2.12 -19.43
CA ASN A 83 17.55 3.24 -19.85
C ASN A 83 19.01 2.99 -19.47
N SER A 84 19.66 2.05 -20.17
CA SER A 84 21.11 1.95 -20.25
C SER A 84 21.63 3.12 -21.08
N THR A 85 21.63 4.32 -20.50
CA THR A 85 22.35 5.44 -21.11
C THR A 85 23.80 5.38 -20.65
N PHE A 86 24.72 5.41 -21.62
CA PHE A 86 26.17 5.43 -21.45
C PHE A 86 26.65 6.76 -20.84
N ALA A 87 26.16 7.11 -19.65
CA ALA A 87 26.68 8.19 -18.82
C ALA A 87 27.18 7.56 -17.52
N CYS A 88 28.50 7.40 -17.41
CA CYS A 88 29.23 6.71 -16.35
C CYS A 88 28.67 6.95 -14.92
N PRO A 89 28.68 5.91 -14.07
CA PRO A 89 29.92 5.52 -13.39
C PRO A 89 30.46 4.20 -13.96
N GLY A 90 31.78 4.05 -14.02
CA GLY A 90 32.49 2.90 -14.62
C GLY A 90 32.32 1.56 -13.91
N HIS A 91 31.21 1.33 -13.21
CA HIS A 91 30.81 0.05 -12.65
C HIS A 91 29.44 -0.30 -13.24
N GLN A 92 29.44 -0.78 -14.49
CA GLN A 92 28.25 -1.17 -15.21
C GLN A 92 27.61 -2.40 -14.54
N HIS A 93 26.56 -2.17 -13.75
CA HIS A 93 25.61 -3.20 -13.31
C HIS A 93 26.20 -4.45 -12.61
N GLY A 94 27.38 -4.33 -11.99
CA GLY A 94 27.98 -5.46 -11.29
C GLY A 94 28.61 -6.53 -12.18
N GLU A 95 28.81 -6.29 -13.48
CA GLU A 95 29.54 -7.19 -14.40
C GLU A 95 31.08 -7.23 -14.14
N PHE A 96 31.53 -6.70 -13.00
CA PHE A 96 32.91 -6.79 -12.52
C PHE A 96 32.97 -7.13 -11.02
N PHE A 97 32.14 -8.10 -10.60
CA PHE A 97 32.40 -8.93 -9.42
C PHE A 97 32.48 -10.40 -9.83
#